data_AF-A0A7K5BFE0-F1
#
_entry.id   AF-A0A7K5BFE0-F1
#
_cell.length_a   1.000
_cell.length_b   1.000
_cell.length_c   1.000
_cell.angle_alpha   90.00
_cell.angle_beta   90.00
_cell.angle_gamma   90.00
#
_symmetry.space_group_name_H-M   'P 1'
#
loop_
_entity.id
_entity.type
_entity.pdbx_description
1 polymer ?
#
loop_
_entity_poly.entity_id
_entity_poly.type
_entity_poly.pdbx_seq_one_letter_code
_entity_poly.pdbx_strand_id
1 'polypeptide(L)'
;TKKVTSSGVLLLDNYSDRIQVLQNMVHCADLSNPTKPLHLYRQWTDRIMEEFFRQGDRERERGMEISPMCDKHNASVEKSQVGFIDYIVHPLWETWADLVHPDAQDILDTLEDNREWYQSTIPRSPSPAP
;
A
#
# COMPACT_ATOMS: atom_id res chain seq x y z
N THR A 1 1.76 -7.86 -24.46
CA THR A 1 1.07 -6.65 -24.98
C THR A 1 -0.41 -6.78 -24.71
N LYS A 2 -1.03 -5.81 -24.00
CA LYS A 2 -2.48 -5.76 -23.71
C LYS A 2 -3.27 -5.89 -25.01
N LYS A 3 -4.22 -6.83 -25.08
CA LYS A 3 -5.18 -6.97 -26.19
C LYS A 3 -6.57 -6.66 -25.67
N VAL A 4 -7.30 -5.87 -26.43
CA VAL A 4 -8.63 -5.39 -26.06
C VAL A 4 -9.59 -5.76 -27.18
N THR A 5 -10.80 -6.20 -26.84
CA THR A 5 -11.87 -6.44 -27.83
C THR A 5 -12.34 -5.12 -28.44
N SER A 6 -13.13 -5.20 -29.51
CA SER A 6 -13.79 -4.02 -30.11
C SER A 6 -14.71 -3.28 -29.13
N SER A 7 -15.15 -3.93 -28.05
CA SER A 7 -15.98 -3.35 -27.00
C SER A 7 -15.17 -2.76 -25.83
N GLY A 8 -13.84 -2.69 -25.92
CA GLY A 8 -13.00 -2.16 -24.84
C GLY A 8 -12.73 -3.14 -23.69
N VAL A 9 -13.11 -4.42 -23.83
CA VAL A 9 -12.93 -5.44 -22.78
C VAL A 9 -11.61 -6.17 -22.95
N LEU A 10 -10.92 -6.47 -21.85
CA LEU A 10 -9.65 -7.20 -21.86
C LEU A 10 -9.83 -8.60 -22.47
N LEU A 11 -8.98 -8.93 -23.45
CA LEU A 11 -8.97 -10.23 -24.10
C LEU A 11 -7.93 -11.14 -23.43
N LEU A 12 -8.39 -12.24 -22.81
CA LEU A 12 -7.55 -13.20 -22.08
C LEU A 12 -7.77 -14.62 -22.64
N ASP A 13 -7.00 -14.97 -23.67
CA ASP A 13 -7.26 -16.13 -24.54
C ASP A 13 -6.77 -17.48 -23.99
N ASN A 14 -5.97 -17.48 -22.93
CA ASN A 14 -5.40 -18.70 -22.36
C ASN A 14 -5.50 -18.73 -20.83
N TYR A 15 -5.25 -19.90 -20.24
CA TYR A 15 -5.31 -20.07 -18.80
C TYR A 15 -4.26 -19.22 -18.06
N SER A 16 -3.04 -19.12 -18.60
CA SER A 16 -1.93 -18.39 -17.99
C SER A 16 -2.28 -16.91 -17.80
N ASP A 17 -2.84 -16.27 -18.83
CA ASP A 17 -3.22 -14.86 -18.76
C ASP A 17 -4.38 -14.65 -17.76
N ARG A 18 -5.39 -15.52 -17.82
CA ARG A 18 -6.54 -15.45 -16.90
C ARG A 18 -6.13 -15.63 -15.45
N ILE A 19 -5.28 -16.62 -15.15
CA ILE A 19 -4.85 -16.86 -13.77
C ILE A 19 -3.92 -15.76 -13.27
N GLN A 20 -3.06 -15.21 -14.12
CA GLN A 20 -2.20 -14.07 -13.76
C GLN A 20 -3.03 -12.83 -13.40
N VAL A 21 -4.08 -12.52 -14.17
CA VAL A 21 -4.99 -11.41 -13.86
C VAL A 21 -5.72 -11.66 -12.53
N LEU A 22 -6.20 -12.87 -12.28
CA LEU A 22 -6.86 -13.22 -11.01
C LEU A 22 -5.91 -13.13 -9.80
N GLN A 23 -4.67 -13.59 -9.95
CA GLN A 23 -3.64 -13.48 -8.91
C GLN A 23 -3.38 -12.02 -8.55
N ASN A 24 -3.20 -11.15 -9.56
CA ASN A 24 -2.99 -9.73 -9.35
C ASN A 24 -4.24 -9.04 -8.79
N MET A 25 -5.44 -9.45 -9.20
CA MET A 25 -6.70 -8.91 -8.67
C MET A 25 -6.82 -9.16 -7.18
N VAL A 26 -6.59 -10.40 -6.73
CA VAL A 26 -6.64 -10.76 -5.31
C VAL A 26 -5.51 -10.06 -4.55
N HIS A 27 -4.32 -9.94 -5.14
CA HIS A 27 -3.22 -9.23 -4.51
C HIS A 27 -3.48 -7.72 -4.35
N CYS A 28 -4.08 -7.07 -5.36
CA CYS A 28 -4.55 -5.68 -5.24
C CYS A 28 -5.59 -5.56 -4.13
N ALA A 29 -6.53 -6.51 -4.02
CA ALA A 29 -7.53 -6.50 -2.97
C ALA A 29 -6.91 -6.60 -1.56
N ASP A 30 -5.91 -7.46 -1.39
CA ASP A 30 -5.15 -7.61 -0.14
C ASP A 30 -4.37 -6.32 0.21
N LEU A 31 -3.77 -5.68 -0.79
CA LEU A 31 -3.04 -4.41 -0.66
C LEU A 31 -3.91 -3.17 -0.90
N SER A 32 -5.23 -3.27 -0.70
CA SER A 32 -6.17 -2.18 -1.01
C SER A 32 -6.37 -1.18 0.13
N ASN A 33 -5.80 -1.40 1.31
CA ASN A 33 -6.04 -0.53 2.46
C ASN A 33 -5.72 0.95 2.17
N PRO A 34 -4.58 1.29 1.53
CA PRO A 34 -4.24 2.68 1.23
C PRO A 34 -5.09 3.32 0.13
N THR A 35 -5.90 2.55 -0.59
CA THR A 35 -6.77 3.06 -1.66
C THR A 35 -8.21 3.34 -1.20
N LYS A 36 -8.50 3.16 0.10
CA LYS A 36 -9.83 3.41 0.68
C LYS A 36 -9.94 4.84 1.22
N PRO A 37 -11.17 5.35 1.43
CA PRO A 37 -11.36 6.60 2.15
C PRO A 37 -10.52 6.67 3.42
N LEU A 38 -9.85 7.80 3.65
CA LEU A 38 -8.82 7.96 4.68
C LEU A 38 -9.22 7.44 6.06
N HIS A 39 -10.48 7.62 6.47
CA HIS A 39 -10.98 7.16 7.77
C HIS A 39 -10.97 5.62 7.92
N LEU A 40 -11.09 4.87 6.83
CA LEU A 40 -10.93 3.41 6.81
C LEU A 40 -9.45 3.03 6.77
N TYR A 41 -8.67 3.69 5.91
CA TYR A 41 -7.25 3.40 5.79
C TYR A 41 -6.54 3.57 7.14
N ARG A 42 -6.80 4.67 7.86
CA ARG A 42 -6.23 4.90 9.19
C ARG A 42 -6.55 3.79 10.19
N GLN A 43 -7.77 3.26 10.18
CA GLN A 43 -8.13 2.13 11.07
C GLN A 43 -7.34 0.87 10.73
N TRP A 44 -7.06 0.62 9.45
CA TRP A 44 -6.19 -0.49 9.03
C TRP A 44 -4.74 -0.28 9.44
N THR A 45 -4.23 0.95 9.30
CA THR A 45 -2.89 1.32 9.76
C THR A 45 -2.75 1.13 11.27
N ASP A 46 -3.72 1.56 12.06
CA ASP A 46 -3.68 1.37 13.53
C ASP A 46 -3.62 -0.12 13.90
N ARG A 47 -4.41 -0.96 13.23
CA ARG A 47 -4.46 -2.41 13.46
C ARG A 47 -3.15 -3.11 13.09
N ILE A 48 -2.57 -2.80 11.92
CA ILE A 48 -1.33 -3.45 11.49
C ILE A 48 -0.14 -3.00 12.34
N MET A 49 -0.10 -1.73 12.76
CA MET A 49 0.95 -1.26 13.67
C MET A 49 0.82 -1.89 15.05
N GLU A 50 -0.40 -2.06 15.57
CA GLU A 50 -0.62 -2.79 16.82
C GLU A 50 -0.11 -4.23 16.72
N GLU A 51 -0.37 -4.92 15.61
CA GLU A 51 0.14 -6.27 15.36
C GLU A 51 1.67 -6.31 15.31
N PHE A 52 2.29 -5.41 14.54
CA PHE A 52 3.75 -5.32 14.41
C PHE A 52 4.42 -5.01 15.74
N PHE A 53 3.86 -4.10 16.53
CA PHE A 53 4.41 -3.77 17.85
C PHE A 53 4.30 -4.92 18.85
N ARG A 54 3.19 -5.68 18.81
CA ARG A 54 3.06 -6.91 19.61
C ARG A 54 4.07 -7.97 19.19
N GLN A 55 4.40 -8.07 17.90
CA GLN A 55 5.47 -8.93 17.43
C GLN A 55 6.84 -8.44 17.95
N GLY A 56 7.15 -7.16 17.81
CA GLY A 56 8.41 -6.59 18.27
C GLY A 56 8.62 -6.69 19.79
N ASP A 57 7.54 -6.58 20.58
CA ASP A 57 7.59 -6.83 22.01
C ASP A 57 8.02 -8.28 22.33
N ARG A 58 7.47 -9.27 21.59
CA ARG A 58 7.86 -10.69 21.75
C ARG A 58 9.28 -10.96 21.28
N GLU A 59 9.73 -10.31 20.20
CA GLU A 59 11.11 -10.40 19.72
C GLU A 59 12.08 -9.84 20.77
N ARG A 60 11.75 -8.68 21.36
CA ARG A 60 12.54 -8.05 22.44
C ARG A 60 12.61 -8.93 23.68
N GLU A 61 11.49 -9.50 24.13
CA GLU A 61 11.44 -10.42 25.28
C GLU A 61 12.31 -11.67 25.08
N ARG A 62 12.46 -12.12 23.84
CA ARG A 62 13.26 -13.28 23.47
C ARG A 62 14.72 -12.94 23.17
N GLY A 63 15.14 -11.67 23.29
CA GLY A 63 16.48 -11.23 22.94
C GLY A 63 16.80 -11.38 21.45
N MET A 64 15.79 -11.36 20.59
CA MET A 64 15.94 -11.41 19.13
C MET A 64 16.16 -10.00 18.56
N GLU A 65 16.74 -9.93 17.37
CA GLU A 65 16.69 -8.70 16.57
C GLU A 65 15.22 -8.38 16.24
N ILE A 66 14.80 -7.15 16.50
CA ILE A 66 13.42 -6.71 16.24
C ILE A 66 13.25 -6.48 14.75
N SER A 67 12.21 -7.05 14.17
CA SER A 67 11.88 -6.95 12.75
C SER A 67 11.65 -5.48 12.33
N PRO A 68 11.91 -5.13 11.05
CA PRO A 68 11.61 -3.80 10.54
C PRO A 68 10.17 -3.38 10.85
N MET A 69 9.99 -2.11 11.24
CA MET A 69 8.69 -1.51 11.62
C MET A 69 8.03 -2.07 12.90
N CYS A 70 8.61 -3.10 13.53
CA CYS A 70 8.02 -3.74 14.72
C CYS A 70 8.46 -3.09 16.04
N ASP A 71 9.44 -2.16 16.03
CA ASP A 71 9.87 -1.46 17.24
C ASP A 71 9.05 -0.18 17.51
N LYS A 72 8.08 -0.25 18.42
CA LYS A 72 7.25 0.88 18.84
C LYS A 72 8.02 2.09 19.40
N HIS A 73 9.28 1.92 19.80
CA HIS A 73 10.10 3.00 20.34
C HIS A 73 10.88 3.78 19.28
N ASN A 74 10.98 3.25 18.06
CA ASN A 74 11.75 3.82 16.96
C ASN A 74 10.96 3.91 15.63
N ALA A 75 9.72 3.43 15.61
CA ALA A 75 8.88 3.45 14.42
C ALA A 75 8.35 4.86 14.12
N SER A 76 8.47 5.30 12.86
CA SER A 76 7.74 6.44 12.32
C SER A 76 6.65 5.90 11.39
N VAL A 77 5.44 5.77 11.93
CA VAL A 77 4.30 5.17 11.22
C VAL A 77 4.03 5.88 9.90
N GLU A 78 4.07 7.21 9.92
CA GLU A 78 3.75 8.05 8.76
C GLU A 78 4.78 7.84 7.63
N LYS A 79 6.07 7.83 7.96
CA LYS A 79 7.14 7.54 7.00
C LYS A 79 7.04 6.13 6.45
N SER A 80 6.70 5.15 7.31
CA SER A 80 6.49 3.77 6.89
C SER A 80 5.30 3.64 5.93
N GLN A 81 4.19 4.35 6.16
CA GLN A 81 3.05 4.34 5.23
C GLN A 81 3.38 5.00 3.89
N VAL A 82 4.08 6.15 3.89
CA VAL A 82 4.53 6.78 2.64
C VAL A 82 5.46 5.84 1.86
N GLY A 83 6.46 5.24 2.51
CA GLY A 83 7.36 4.29 1.87
C GLY A 83 6.63 3.04 1.36
N PHE A 84 5.67 2.52 2.11
CA PHE A 84 4.86 1.38 1.67
C PHE A 84 4.05 1.70 0.41
N ILE A 85 3.47 2.90 0.35
CA ILE A 85 2.76 3.36 -0.85
C ILE A 85 3.74 3.50 -2.03
N ASP A 86 4.82 4.26 -1.84
CA ASP A 86 5.76 4.60 -2.91
C ASP A 86 6.45 3.35 -3.51
N TYR A 87 6.79 2.36 -2.69
CA TYR A 87 7.58 1.20 -3.14
C TYR A 87 6.75 -0.06 -3.46
N ILE A 88 5.55 -0.21 -2.91
CA ILE A 88 4.76 -1.44 -3.05
C ILE A 88 3.39 -1.14 -3.68
N VAL A 89 2.59 -0.29 -3.03
CA VAL A 89 1.15 -0.19 -3.34
C VAL A 89 0.91 0.62 -4.61
N HIS A 90 1.58 1.77 -4.77
CA HIS A 90 1.41 2.61 -5.96
C HIS A 90 1.87 1.91 -7.24
N PRO A 91 3.07 1.29 -7.33
CA PRO A 91 3.47 0.58 -8.55
C PRO A 91 2.50 -0.53 -8.95
N LEU A 92 1.92 -1.24 -7.97
CA LEU A 92 0.93 -2.28 -8.20
C LEU A 92 -0.38 -1.70 -8.74
N TRP A 93 -0.94 -0.68 -8.06
CA TRP A 93 -2.23 -0.09 -8.42
C TRP A 93 -2.17 0.74 -9.70
N GLU A 94 -1.06 1.42 -9.99
CA GLU A 94 -0.81 2.10 -11.25
C GLU A 94 -0.82 1.10 -12.41
N THR A 95 -0.08 -0.01 -12.28
CA THR A 95 -0.06 -1.08 -13.29
C THR A 95 -1.45 -1.72 -13.47
N TRP A 96 -2.21 -1.89 -12.39
CA TRP A 96 -3.58 -2.38 -12.45
C TRP A 96 -4.50 -1.36 -13.15
N ALA A 97 -4.37 -0.08 -12.84
CA ALA A 97 -5.14 0.99 -13.47
C ALA A 97 -4.88 1.08 -14.98
N ASP A 98 -3.64 0.90 -15.43
CA ASP A 98 -3.31 0.78 -16.85
C ASP A 98 -4.00 -0.43 -17.51
N LEU A 99 -4.07 -1.56 -16.81
CA LEU A 99 -4.73 -2.77 -17.31
C LEU A 99 -6.23 -2.56 -17.53
N VAL A 100 -6.90 -1.89 -16.61
CA VAL A 100 -8.37 -1.68 -16.64
C VAL A 100 -8.79 -0.25 -17.01
N HIS A 101 -7.87 0.56 -17.54
CA HIS A 101 -8.14 1.98 -17.81
C HIS A 101 -9.45 2.20 -18.60
N PRO A 102 -10.31 3.15 -18.17
CA PRO A 102 -10.13 4.11 -17.05
C PRO A 102 -10.71 3.66 -15.70
N ASP A 103 -11.14 2.40 -15.56
CA ASP A 103 -12.06 1.96 -14.51
C ASP A 103 -11.53 2.10 -13.06
N ALA A 104 -10.21 2.20 -12.87
CA ALA A 104 -9.59 2.30 -11.55
C ALA A 104 -9.08 3.70 -11.20
N GLN A 105 -9.40 4.73 -11.99
CA GLN A 105 -8.87 6.10 -11.77
C GLN A 105 -9.21 6.63 -10.37
N ASP A 106 -10.47 6.55 -9.94
CA ASP A 106 -10.89 7.03 -8.62
C ASP A 106 -10.15 6.34 -7.45
N ILE A 107 -9.75 5.08 -7.66
CA ILE A 107 -8.99 4.29 -6.68
C ILE A 107 -7.55 4.82 -6.58
N LEU A 108 -6.94 5.16 -7.73
CA LEU A 108 -5.59 5.71 -7.80
C LEU A 108 -5.56 7.14 -7.25
N ASP A 109 -6.54 7.97 -7.59
CA ASP A 109 -6.68 9.33 -7.04
C ASP A 109 -6.77 9.30 -5.51
N THR A 110 -7.58 8.38 -4.96
CA THR A 110 -7.70 8.20 -3.49
C THR A 110 -6.38 7.73 -2.86
N LEU A 111 -5.62 6.87 -3.56
CA LEU A 111 -4.30 6.42 -3.10
C LEU A 111 -3.31 7.59 -3.01
N GLU A 112 -3.28 8.44 -4.03
CA GLU A 112 -2.43 9.63 -4.09
C GLU A 112 -2.80 10.63 -2.99
N ASP A 113 -4.09 10.94 -2.82
CA ASP A 113 -4.60 11.79 -1.74
C ASP A 113 -4.18 11.29 -0.35
N ASN A 114 -4.33 9.98 -0.11
CA ASN A 114 -3.96 9.37 1.16
C ASN A 114 -2.45 9.41 1.40
N ARG A 115 -1.65 9.19 0.34
CA ARG A 115 -0.19 9.28 0.39
C ARG A 115 0.25 10.69 0.74
N GLU A 116 -0.33 11.70 0.10
CA GLU A 116 -0.07 13.11 0.41
C GLU A 116 -0.46 13.46 1.84
N TRP A 117 -1.61 12.96 2.31
CA TRP A 117 -2.03 13.14 3.70
C TRP A 117 -0.99 12.59 4.67
N TYR A 118 -0.56 11.33 4.53
CA TYR A 118 0.48 10.77 5.39
C TYR A 118 1.80 11.55 5.30
N GLN A 119 2.21 11.94 4.09
CA GLN A 119 3.39 12.77 3.89
C GLN A 119 3.31 14.11 4.63
N SER A 120 2.12 14.74 4.66
CA SER A 120 1.88 16.00 5.36
C SER A 120 1.95 15.89 6.88
N THR A 121 1.68 14.69 7.43
CA THR A 121 1.72 14.42 8.87
C THR A 121 3.12 14.09 9.40
N ILE A 122 4.10 13.87 8.52
CA ILE A 122 5.48 13.61 8.93
C ILE A 122 6.05 14.87 9.63
N PRO A 123 6.51 14.75 10.90
CA PRO A 123 7.09 15.88 11.60
C PRO A 123 8.30 16.44 10.85
N ARG A 124 8.31 17.77 10.61
CA ARG A 124 9.49 18.44 10.07
C ARG A 124 10.60 18.35 11.11
N SER A 125 11.78 17.90 10.71
CA SER A 125 12.97 18.04 11.55
C SER A 125 13.13 19.51 11.93
N PRO A 126 13.48 19.84 13.19
CA PRO A 126 13.82 21.21 13.54
C PRO A 126 14.95 21.67 12.61
N SER A 127 14.80 22.87 12.02
CA SER A 127 15.88 23.48 11.25
C SER A 127 17.14 23.55 12.12
N PRO A 128 18.33 23.28 11.57
CA PRO A 128 19.56 23.54 12.31
C PRO A 128 19.53 25.00 12.77
N ALA A 129 19.79 25.23 14.06
CA ALA A 129 19.98 26.58 14.56
C ALA A 129 21.12 27.25 13.74
N PRO A 130 20.97 28.54 13.38
CA PRO A 130 21.96 29.24 12.57
C PRO A 130 23.35 29.30 13.21
#